data_AF-A0A3D6C2I6-F1
#
_entry.id   AF-A0A3D6C2I6-F1
#
_cell.length_a   1.000
_cell.length_b   1.000
_cell.length_c   1.000
_cell.angle_alpha   90.00
_cell.angle_beta   90.00
_cell.angle_gamma   90.00
#
_symmetry.space_group_name_H-M   'P 1'
#
loop_
_entity.id
_entity.type
_entity.pdbx_description
1 polymer ?
#
loop_
_entity_poly.entity_id
_entity_poly.type
_entity_poly.pdbx_seq_one_letter_code
_entity_poly.pdbx_strand_id
1 'polypeptide(L)'
;NNYFNGANYPFMLHNILAHGAGKLVEEFGTDEQKKLYLKKMYTGVWGGSMLLTEPEAGSDVGALTTKAVPNGDGTYTITGNKIF
;
A
#
# COMPACT_ATOMS: atom_id res chain seq x y z
N ASN A 1 10.25 -18.86 -0.98
CA ASN A 1 8.90 -18.51 -0.50
C ASN A 1 8.05 -19.68 -0.04
N ASN A 2 7.99 -20.82 -0.74
CA ASN A 2 7.07 -21.91 -0.37
C ASN A 2 7.27 -22.49 1.05
N TYR A 3 8.52 -22.61 1.54
CA TYR A 3 8.79 -23.09 2.90
C TYR A 3 8.27 -22.13 3.99
N PHE A 4 8.51 -20.83 3.85
CA PHE A 4 8.01 -19.83 4.81
C PHE A 4 6.49 -19.69 4.78
N ASN A 5 5.90 -19.74 3.57
CA ASN A 5 4.44 -19.73 3.40
C ASN A 5 3.79 -20.97 4.03
N GLY A 6 4.40 -22.14 3.92
CA GLY A 6 3.91 -23.37 4.55
C GLY A 6 4.03 -23.38 6.08
N ALA A 7 5.03 -22.68 6.63
CA ALA A 7 5.25 -22.61 8.07
C ALA A 7 4.29 -21.62 8.76
N ASN A 8 4.06 -20.43 8.17
CA ASN A 8 3.13 -19.44 8.69
C ASN A 8 2.68 -18.45 7.60
N TYR A 9 1.60 -18.78 6.90
CA TYR A 9 1.10 -17.95 5.81
C TYR A 9 0.59 -16.56 6.24
N PRO A 10 -0.20 -16.41 7.32
CA PRO A 10 -0.65 -15.09 7.77
C PRO A 10 0.49 -14.12 8.09
N PHE A 11 1.57 -14.60 8.72
CA PHE A 11 2.76 -13.78 8.96
C PHE A 11 3.47 -13.42 7.66
N MET A 12 3.57 -14.36 6.72
CA MET A 12 4.18 -14.10 5.41
C MET A 12 3.37 -13.13 4.56
N LEU A 13 2.04 -13.08 4.69
CA LEU A 13 1.19 -12.11 4.00
C LEU A 13 1.61 -10.67 4.29
N HIS A 14 2.01 -10.35 5.53
CA HIS A 14 2.50 -9.01 5.88
C HIS A 14 3.72 -8.61 5.02
N ASN A 15 4.67 -9.53 4.84
CA ASN A 15 5.86 -9.29 4.03
C ASN A 15 5.54 -9.21 2.52
N ILE A 16 4.62 -10.05 2.05
CA ILE A 16 4.18 -10.06 0.64
C ILE A 16 3.50 -8.73 0.28
N LEU A 17 2.60 -8.26 1.14
CA LEU A 17 1.89 -6.99 0.94
C LEU A 17 2.85 -5.79 1.01
N ALA A 18 3.76 -5.79 1.99
CA ALA A 18 4.77 -4.74 2.10
C ALA A 18 5.69 -4.69 0.87
N HIS A 19 6.09 -5.86 0.34
CA HIS A 19 6.88 -5.93 -0.88
C HIS A 19 6.12 -5.35 -2.08
N GLY A 20 4.85 -5.71 -2.27
CA GLY A 20 4.00 -5.18 -3.33
C GLY A 20 3.85 -3.65 -3.26
N ALA A 21 3.58 -3.11 -2.07
CA ALA A 21 3.54 -1.67 -1.87
C ALA A 21 4.89 -0.98 -2.15
N GLY A 22 6.01 -1.62 -1.76
CA GLY A 22 7.35 -1.13 -2.04
C GLY A 22 7.66 -1.06 -3.55
N LYS A 23 7.21 -2.06 -4.33
CA LYS A 23 7.35 -2.08 -5.79
C LYS A 23 6.62 -0.90 -6.46
N LEU A 24 5.46 -0.48 -5.94
CA LEU A 24 4.76 0.71 -6.47
C LEU A 24 5.58 1.99 -6.28
N VAL A 25 6.22 2.14 -5.12
CA VAL A 25 7.11 3.30 -4.87
C VAL A 25 8.38 3.22 -5.72
N GLU A 26 8.93 2.02 -5.91
CA GLU A 26 10.12 1.81 -6.75
C GLU A 26 9.87 2.21 -8.21
N GLU A 27 8.73 1.81 -8.76
CA GLU A 27 8.37 2.06 -10.15
C GLU A 27 7.89 3.50 -10.38
N PHE A 28 6.94 3.97 -9.56
CA PHE A 28 6.19 5.20 -9.82
C PHE A 28 6.52 6.37 -8.88
N GLY A 29 7.28 6.12 -7.81
CA GLY A 29 7.62 7.15 -6.84
C GLY A 29 8.65 8.15 -7.34
N THR A 30 8.69 9.33 -6.72
CA THR A 30 9.78 10.32 -6.92
C THR A 30 11.07 9.85 -6.25
N ASP A 31 12.22 10.43 -6.61
CA ASP A 31 13.50 10.10 -5.97
C ASP A 31 13.49 10.31 -4.45
N GLU A 32 12.76 11.33 -3.98
CA GLU A 32 12.57 11.61 -2.56
C GLU A 32 11.74 10.52 -1.88
N GLN A 33 10.65 10.08 -2.50
CA GLN A 33 9.84 8.98 -2.00
C GLN A 33 10.64 7.68 -1.97
N LYS A 34 11.40 7.37 -3.02
CA LYS A 34 12.25 6.17 -3.08
C LYS A 34 13.27 6.14 -1.95
N LYS A 35 13.97 7.26 -1.71
CA LYS A 35 14.94 7.40 -0.61
C LYS A 35 14.29 7.24 0.77
N LEU A 36 13.07 7.74 0.94
CA LEU A 36 12.35 7.70 2.21
C LEU A 36 11.82 6.30 2.56
N TYR A 37 11.20 5.62 1.59
CA TYR A 37 10.41 4.42 1.84
C TYR A 37 11.17 3.11 1.59
N LEU A 38 11.90 2.98 0.47
CA LEU A 38 12.34 1.65 -0.02
C LEU A 38 13.23 0.89 0.96
N LYS A 39 14.23 1.56 1.55
CA LYS A 39 15.13 0.91 2.52
C LYS A 39 14.36 0.35 3.70
N LYS A 40 13.40 1.10 4.24
CA LYS A 40 12.64 0.69 5.44
C LYS A 40 11.63 -0.40 5.11
N MET A 41 11.01 -0.35 3.94
CA MET A 41 10.05 -1.39 3.50
C MET A 41 10.75 -2.71 3.20
N TYR A 42 11.88 -2.70 2.48
CA TYR A 42 12.60 -3.93 2.12
C TYR A 42 13.43 -4.54 3.25
N THR A 43 13.75 -3.77 4.29
CA THR A 43 14.34 -4.32 5.53
C THR A 43 13.29 -4.80 6.52
N GLY A 44 11.99 -4.66 6.23
CA GLY A 44 10.91 -5.06 7.11
C GLY A 44 10.72 -4.15 8.33
N VAL A 45 11.40 -3.00 8.39
CA VAL A 45 11.20 -1.99 9.44
C VAL A 45 9.81 -1.36 9.30
N TRP A 46 9.36 -1.14 8.06
CA TRP A 46 8.03 -0.66 7.73
C TRP A 46 7.26 -1.72 6.94
N GLY A 47 6.01 -1.96 7.34
CA GLY A 47 5.06 -2.74 6.55
C GLY A 47 4.45 -1.92 5.41
N GLY A 48 3.53 -2.54 4.67
CA GLY A 48 2.77 -1.90 3.61
C GLY A 48 1.63 -2.78 3.15
N SER A 49 0.60 -2.17 2.57
CA SER A 49 -0.55 -2.87 1.99
C SER A 49 -1.23 -1.98 0.95
N MET A 50 -2.25 -2.51 0.28
CA MET A 50 -3.10 -1.80 -0.68
C MET A 50 -4.53 -1.76 -0.16
N LEU A 51 -5.06 -0.55 0.09
CA LEU A 51 -6.41 -0.34 0.61
C LEU A 51 -7.35 0.09 -0.52
N LEU A 52 -7.87 -0.89 -1.25
CA LEU A 52 -8.65 -0.65 -2.48
C LEU A 52 -10.16 -0.63 -2.22
N THR A 53 -10.66 -1.61 -1.45
CA THR A 53 -12.09 -1.88 -1.26
C THR A 53 -12.75 -0.92 -0.26
N GLU A 54 -13.92 -0.41 -0.64
CA GLU A 54 -14.86 0.32 0.24
C GLU A 54 -16.08 -0.58 0.55
N PRO A 55 -16.87 -0.29 1.60
CA PRO A 55 -18.05 -1.09 1.92
C PRO A 55 -19.04 -1.21 0.76
N GLU A 56 -19.14 -0.16 -0.04
CA GLU A 56 -20.05 -0.05 -1.18
C GLU A 56 -19.40 -0.46 -2.51
N ALA A 57 -18.08 -0.68 -2.54
CA ALA A 57 -17.31 -0.86 -3.78
C ALA A 57 -16.13 -1.84 -3.58
N GLY A 58 -16.30 -3.07 -4.07
CA GLY A 58 -15.28 -4.13 -4.08
C GLY A 58 -14.64 -4.31 -5.46
N SER A 59 -15.15 -5.26 -6.25
CA SER A 59 -14.62 -5.54 -7.59
C SER A 59 -14.76 -4.36 -8.56
N ASP A 60 -15.77 -3.51 -8.37
CA ASP A 60 -15.90 -2.23 -9.07
C ASP A 60 -15.21 -1.12 -8.27
N VAL A 61 -13.90 -1.04 -8.40
CA VAL A 61 -13.11 0.04 -7.80
C VAL A 61 -13.43 1.41 -8.41
N GLY A 62 -14.11 1.50 -9.55
CA GLY A 62 -14.51 2.79 -10.14
C GLY A 62 -15.62 3.49 -9.36
N ALA A 63 -16.41 2.72 -8.60
CA ALA A 63 -17.50 3.22 -7.78
C ALA A 63 -17.05 3.76 -6.40
N LEU A 64 -15.73 3.81 -6.14
CA LEU A 64 -15.20 4.29 -4.86
C LEU A 64 -15.54 5.76 -4.62
N THR A 65 -15.79 6.09 -3.36
CA THR A 65 -16.21 7.41 -2.89
C THR A 65 -15.10 8.16 -2.17
N THR A 66 -13.98 7.50 -1.84
CA THR A 66 -12.79 8.16 -1.29
C THR A 66 -12.32 9.30 -2.19
N LYS A 67 -12.12 10.48 -1.60
CA LYS A 67 -11.68 11.68 -2.32
C LYS A 67 -10.28 12.09 -1.88
N ALA A 68 -9.49 12.55 -2.85
CA ALA A 68 -8.23 13.23 -2.62
C ALA A 68 -8.39 14.72 -2.98
N VAL A 69 -8.40 15.59 -1.98
CA VAL A 69 -8.52 17.05 -2.17
C VAL A 69 -7.12 17.67 -2.13
N PRO A 70 -6.69 18.42 -3.16
CA PRO A 70 -5.36 19.02 -3.17
C PRO A 70 -5.22 20.10 -2.09
N ASN A 71 -4.08 20.12 -1.40
CA ASN A 71 -3.78 21.11 -0.35
C ASN A 71 -3.06 22.36 -0.87
N GLY A 72 -2.59 22.35 -2.13
CA GLY A 72 -1.88 23.46 -2.77
C GLY A 72 -0.35 23.40 -2.67
N ASP A 73 0.21 22.47 -1.91
CA ASP A 73 1.65 22.24 -1.70
C ASP A 73 2.17 20.96 -2.40
N GLY A 74 1.36 20.38 -3.29
CA GLY A 74 1.64 19.09 -3.93
C GLY A 74 1.18 17.88 -3.11
N THR A 75 0.65 18.08 -1.90
CA THR A 75 0.01 17.03 -1.10
C THR A 75 -1.51 17.01 -1.28
N TYR A 76 -2.12 15.91 -0.82
CA TYR A 76 -3.56 15.71 -0.87
C TYR A 76 -4.08 15.31 0.50
N THR A 77 -5.24 15.85 0.87
CA THR A 77 -6.05 15.35 1.98
C THR A 77 -6.97 14.24 1.46
N ILE A 78 -6.82 13.03 2.00
CA ILE A 78 -7.59 11.85 1.60
C ILE A 78 -8.68 11.57 2.63
N THR A 79 -9.95 11.53 2.20
CA THR A 79 -11.11 11.25 3.05
C THR A 79 -11.95 10.12 2.46
N GLY A 80 -12.19 9.08 3.25
CA GLY A 80 -12.99 7.90 2.86
C GLY A 80 -12.86 6.77 3.88
N ASN A 81 -13.46 5.63 3.60
CA ASN A 81 -13.39 4.43 4.45
C ASN A 81 -12.98 3.21 3.61
N LYS A 82 -12.07 2.39 4.15
CA LYS A 82 -11.55 1.16 3.53
C LYS A 82 -11.73 0.02 4.51
N ILE A 83 -12.24 -1.12 4.03
CA ILE A 83 -12.71 -2.19 4.93
C ILE A 83 -11.88 -3.48 4.92
N PHE A 84 -10.86 -3.60 4.07
CA PHE A 84 -9.96 -4.76 4.01
C PHE A 84 -8.52 -4.34 3.72
#